data_AF-A0A6V8EUN3-F1
#
_entry.id   AF-A0A6V8EUN3-F1
#
_cell.length_a   1.000
_cell.length_b   1.000
_cell.length_c   1.000
_cell.angle_alpha   90.00
_cell.angle_beta   90.00
_cell.angle_gamma   90.00
#
_symmetry.space_group_name_H-M   'P 1'
#
loop_
_entity.id
_entity.type
_entity.pdbx_description
1 polymer ?
#
loop_
_entity_poly.entity_id
_entity_poly.type
_entity_poly.pdbx_seq_one_letter_code
_entity_poly.pdbx_strand_id
1 'polypeptide(L)' 'FIGPSPEILELLGDKIQARSAMTAAGLPVARGSEDPIESSESAMALAVEIGYPVIIKA' A
#
# COMPACT_ATOMS: atom_id res chain seq x y z
N PHE A 1 -14.35 18.01 -16.55
CA PHE A 1 -13.13 17.17 -16.43
C PHE A 1 -13.32 15.95 -17.32
N ILE A 2 -12.34 15.60 -18.16
CA ILE A 2 -12.37 14.37 -18.95
C ILE A 2 -11.48 13.36 -18.20
N GLY A 3 -12.09 12.38 -17.55
CA GLY A 3 -11.38 11.42 -16.72
C GLY A 3 -12.34 10.67 -15.77
N PRO A 4 -11.81 9.84 -14.85
CA PRO A 4 -12.61 9.10 -13.88
C PRO A 4 -13.33 10.04 -12.90
N SER A 5 -14.33 9.50 -12.17
CA SER A 5 -15.07 10.29 -11.19
C SER A 5 -14.14 10.81 -10.08
N PRO A 6 -14.45 11.96 -9.44
CA PRO A 6 -13.67 12.48 -8.32
C PRO A 6 -13.47 11.45 -7.20
N GLU A 7 -14.50 10.65 -6.92
CA GLU A 7 -14.46 9.57 -5.92
C GLU A 7 -13.37 8.52 -6.24
N ILE A 8 -13.22 8.16 -7.52
CA ILE A 8 -12.17 7.22 -7.95
C ILE A 8 -10.77 7.85 -7.79
N LEU A 9 -10.66 9.16 -8.07
CA LEU A 9 -9.40 9.87 -7.91
C LEU A 9 -8.99 9.98 -6.44
N GLU A 10 -9.93 10.21 -5.54
CA GLU A 10 -9.69 10.21 -4.09
C GLU A 10 -9.30 8.81 -3.59
N LEU A 11 -10.06 7.78 -3.98
CA LEU A 11 -9.81 6.40 -3.59
C LEU A 11 -8.42 5.90 -4.02
N LEU A 12 -8.01 6.24 -5.24
CA LEU A 12 -6.74 5.78 -5.82
C LEU A 12 -5.56 6.74 -5.54
N GLY A 13 -5.83 7.94 -5.03
CA GLY A 13 -4.81 8.91 -4.63
C GLY A 13 -4.08 8.50 -3.35
N ASP A 14 -4.74 7.76 -2.47
CA ASP A 14 -4.16 7.17 -1.27
C ASP A 14 -3.76 5.72 -1.53
N LYS A 15 -2.48 5.41 -1.33
CA LYS A 15 -1.91 4.07 -1.62
C LYS A 15 -2.47 3.00 -0.69
N ILE A 16 -2.78 3.33 0.55
CA ILE A 16 -3.31 2.39 1.55
C ILE A 16 -4.76 2.07 1.19
N GLN A 17 -5.56 3.09 0.88
CA GLN A 17 -6.95 2.90 0.46
C GLN A 17 -7.05 2.15 -0.87
N ALA A 18 -6.21 2.51 -1.85
CA ALA A 18 -6.15 1.80 -3.14
C ALA A 18 -5.78 0.33 -2.96
N ARG A 19 -4.79 0.05 -2.08
CA ARG A 19 -4.36 -1.31 -1.74
C ARG A 19 -5.49 -2.10 -1.10
N SER A 20 -6.17 -1.53 -0.12
CA SER A 20 -7.33 -2.16 0.53
C SER A 20 -8.44 -2.48 -0.46
N ALA A 21 -8.77 -1.53 -1.36
CA ALA A 21 -9.76 -1.74 -2.42
C ALA A 21 -9.36 -2.86 -3.39
N MET A 22 -8.09 -2.94 -3.80
CA MET A 22 -7.58 -4.01 -4.66
C MET A 22 -7.64 -5.38 -3.98
N THR A 23 -7.27 -5.46 -2.69
CA THR A 23 -7.36 -6.69 -1.90
C THR A 23 -8.82 -7.13 -1.76
N ALA A 24 -9.75 -6.21 -1.46
CA ALA A 24 -11.18 -6.49 -1.36
C ALA A 24 -11.79 -6.97 -2.70
N ALA A 25 -11.25 -6.49 -3.82
CA ALA A 25 -11.59 -6.97 -5.16
C ALA A 25 -10.97 -8.33 -5.53
N GLY A 26 -10.20 -8.95 -4.63
CA GLY A 26 -9.55 -10.25 -4.84
C GLY A 26 -8.32 -10.20 -5.75
N LEU A 27 -7.74 -9.01 -5.98
CA LEU A 27 -6.54 -8.87 -6.79
C LEU A 27 -5.29 -9.24 -5.98
N PRO A 28 -4.26 -9.84 -6.63
CA PRO A 28 -3.00 -10.10 -5.96
C PRO A 28 -2.27 -8.78 -5.67
N VAL A 29 -2.05 -8.52 -4.39
CA VAL A 29 -1.37 -7.32 -3.89
C VAL A 29 -0.03 -7.73 -3.26
N ALA A 30 1.04 -7.00 -3.58
CA ALA A 30 2.37 -7.27 -3.03
C ALA A 30 2.38 -7.07 -1.51
N ARG A 31 2.88 -8.03 -0.73
CA ARG A 31 3.01 -7.91 0.74
C ARG A 31 3.82 -6.67 1.12
N GLY A 32 3.37 -5.94 2.13
CA GLY A 32 3.91 -4.64 2.54
C GLY A 32 3.23 -4.17 3.83
N SER A 33 3.57 -2.97 4.31
CA SER A 33 2.90 -2.40 5.48
C SER A 33 1.46 -2.01 5.14
N GLU A 34 0.55 -2.23 6.08
CA GLU A 34 -0.83 -1.74 5.99
C GLU A 34 -0.92 -0.26 6.37
N ASP A 35 -0.08 0.16 7.32
CA ASP A 35 0.01 1.53 7.80
C ASP A 35 1.35 2.19 7.42
N PRO A 36 1.45 3.53 7.51
CA PRO A 36 2.72 4.23 7.43
C PRO A 36 3.69 3.72 8.49
N ILE A 37 4.94 3.50 8.10
CA ILE A 37 5.97 3.05 9.02
C ILE A 37 6.64 4.28 9.65
N GLU A 38 6.51 4.42 10.97
CA GLU A 38 7.00 5.60 11.70
C GLU A 38 8.41 5.42 12.29
N SER A 39 8.96 4.20 12.29
CA SER A 39 10.29 3.93 12.87
C SER A 39 11.13 2.94 12.07
N SER A 40 12.45 3.04 12.20
CA SER A 40 13.39 2.08 11.60
C SER A 40 13.22 0.67 12.15
N GLU A 41 12.85 0.54 13.42
CA GLU A 41 12.70 -0.75 14.09
C GLU A 41 11.49 -1.50 13.54
N SER A 42 10.37 -0.80 13.35
CA SER A 42 9.16 -1.40 12.75
C SER A 42 9.37 -1.73 11.28
N ALA A 43 10.10 -0.89 10.53
CA ALA A 43 10.50 -1.19 9.16
C ALA A 43 11.33 -2.48 9.07
N MET A 44 12.27 -2.67 9.99
CA MET A 44 13.18 -3.81 9.98
C MET A 44 12.48 -5.11 10.37
N ALA A 45 11.59 -5.07 11.39
CA ALA A 45 10.78 -6.23 11.74
C ALA A 45 9.91 -6.70 10.57
N LEU A 46 9.26 -5.77 9.87
CA LEU A 46 8.46 -6.07 8.70
C LEU A 46 9.29 -6.60 7.52
N ALA A 47 10.48 -6.04 7.28
CA ALA A 47 11.37 -6.53 6.23
C ALA A 47 11.77 -8.00 6.44
N VAL A 48 12.01 -8.41 7.69
CA VAL A 48 12.29 -9.80 8.05
C VAL A 48 11.07 -10.69 7.83
N GLU A 49 9.87 -10.22 8.19
CA GLU A 49 8.62 -10.97 7.99
C GLU A 49 8.26 -11.17 6.51
N ILE A 50 8.47 -10.14 5.68
CA ILE A 50 8.24 -10.20 4.23
C ILE A 50 9.30 -11.07 3.56
N GLY A 51 10.55 -11.00 4.04
CA GLY A 51 11.71 -11.63 3.44
C GLY A 51 12.36 -10.74 2.39
N TYR A 52 13.69 -10.72 2.37
CA TYR A 52 14.46 -9.94 1.40
C TYR A 52 14.42 -10.55 0.00
N PRO A 53 14.49 -9.73 -1.07
CA PRO A 53 14.67 -8.27 -1.07
C PRO A 53 13.35 -7.49 -0.86
N VAL A 54 13.45 -6.31 -0.24
CA VAL A 54 12.33 -5.39 -0.02
C VAL A 54 12.59 -3.99 -0.59
N ILE A 55 11.53 -3.21 -0.83
CA ILE A 55 11.61 -1.83 -1.34
C ILE A 55 10.83 -0.91 -0.40
N ILE A 56 11.47 0.18 0.04
CA ILE A 56 10.82 1.27 0.79
C ILE A 56 10.32 2.31 -0.21
N LYS A 57 9.08 2.74 -0.05
CA LYS A 57 8.45 3.78 -0.88
C LYS A 57 7.86 4.86 0.03
N ALA A 58 8.11 6.13 -0.29
CA ALA A 58 7.35 7.27 0.20
C ALA A 58 6.04 7.36 -0.57
#